data_AF-A0A7C6ULH6-F1
#
_entry.id   AF-A0A7C6ULH6-F1
#
_cell.length_a   1.000
_cell.length_b   1.000
_cell.length_c   1.000
_cell.angle_alpha   90.00
_cell.angle_beta   90.00
_cell.angle_gamma   90.00
#
_symmetry.space_group_name_H-M   'P 1'
#
loop_
_entity.id
_entity.type
_entity.pdbx_description
1 polymer ?
#
loop_
_entity_poly.entity_id
_entity_poly.type
_entity_poly.pdbx_seq_one_letter_code
_entity_poly.pdbx_strand_id
1 'polypeptide(L)'
;TVIVQFPAYQALYSTAEARGANVKYWNMRIENNYEPDIDELIELIDEKTKLIVLNIPHNPTGATISRPQLEKILGIAEEKGFWVLCDEVYHNLAIKPGVIPPHGRSLSKRAISVGSMSKSYGLSGLRLGWLAAPEEIVEKCWCWKDYTSISNSPLNDFLACFALTNTEKVMERNLGIANKNLNTLMKWFKEHENFFEYVEPKAGVLSFPKLKNLPITSEQLCKQLFKKHSLLMVPGECFEMPGHLRIGFGNDSKMFETGLNIFSDFLNNL
;
A
#
# COMPACT_ATOMS: atom_id res chain seq x y z
N THR A 1 19.36 -5.46 11.63
CA THR A 1 18.78 -5.68 10.30
C THR A 1 17.28 -5.42 10.34
N VAL A 2 16.77 -4.71 9.33
CA VAL A 2 15.33 -4.54 9.08
C VAL A 2 15.04 -5.13 7.70
N ILE A 3 14.01 -5.94 7.57
CA ILE A 3 13.56 -6.49 6.28
C ILE A 3 12.27 -5.79 5.90
N VAL A 4 12.13 -5.32 4.66
CA VAL A 4 10.96 -4.55 4.23
C VAL A 4 10.43 -5.16 2.93
N GLN A 5 9.12 -5.35 2.83
CA GLN A 5 8.47 -5.56 1.53
C GLN A 5 8.86 -4.42 0.57
N PHE A 6 9.16 -4.75 -0.67
CA PHE A 6 9.67 -3.79 -1.65
C PHE A 6 9.12 -4.08 -3.05
N PRO A 7 8.74 -3.07 -3.87
CA PRO A 7 8.78 -1.63 -3.60
C PRO A 7 7.79 -1.19 -2.52
N ALA A 8 8.10 -0.15 -1.75
CA ALA A 8 7.25 0.29 -0.64
C ALA A 8 7.04 1.80 -0.58
N TYR A 9 6.08 2.23 0.24
CA TYR A 9 6.01 3.62 0.68
C TYR A 9 7.32 4.01 1.38
N GLN A 10 7.99 5.04 0.88
CA GLN A 10 9.38 5.38 1.23
C GLN A 10 9.69 5.38 2.73
N ALA A 11 8.76 5.89 3.55
CA ALA A 11 8.96 5.99 5.00
C ALA A 11 9.15 4.62 5.68
N LEU A 12 8.64 3.52 5.09
CA LEU A 12 8.71 2.17 5.64
C LEU A 12 10.13 1.58 5.64
N TYR A 13 11.02 2.06 4.77
CA TYR A 13 12.42 1.64 4.74
C TYR A 13 13.38 2.79 5.08
N SER A 14 13.20 3.96 4.47
CA SER A 14 14.13 5.09 4.63
C SER A 14 14.25 5.61 6.06
N THR A 15 13.20 5.51 6.89
CA THR A 15 13.26 5.88 8.31
C THR A 15 14.24 4.99 9.09
N ALA A 16 14.31 3.70 8.73
CA ALA A 16 15.24 2.77 9.34
C ALA A 16 16.67 3.01 8.83
N GLU A 17 16.84 3.24 7.51
CA GLU A 17 18.13 3.57 6.90
C GLU A 17 18.73 4.84 7.50
N ALA A 18 17.92 5.90 7.65
CA ALA A 18 18.33 7.17 8.25
C ALA A 18 18.83 7.03 9.70
N ARG A 19 18.48 5.92 10.37
CA ARG A 19 18.93 5.57 11.72
C ARG A 19 20.09 4.57 11.72
N GLY A 20 20.69 4.31 10.56
CA GLY A 20 21.83 3.40 10.40
C GLY A 20 21.46 1.92 10.41
N ALA A 21 20.19 1.57 10.22
CA ALA A 21 19.81 0.16 10.12
C ALA A 21 20.29 -0.43 8.79
N ASN A 22 20.82 -1.67 8.84
CA ASN A 22 21.00 -2.48 7.64
C ASN A 22 19.63 -2.93 7.13
N VAL A 23 19.15 -2.33 6.03
CA VAL A 23 17.87 -2.65 5.40
C VAL A 23 18.05 -3.67 4.30
N LYS A 24 17.25 -4.75 4.33
CA LYS A 24 17.16 -5.75 3.28
C LYS A 24 15.79 -5.65 2.61
N TYR A 25 15.76 -5.70 1.28
CA TYR A 25 14.53 -5.62 0.49
C TYR A 25 14.01 -7.02 0.16
N TRP A 26 12.75 -7.27 0.51
CA TRP A 26 12.00 -8.46 0.13
C TRP A 26 11.12 -8.13 -1.09
N ASN A 27 11.55 -8.59 -2.27
CA ASN A 27 11.07 -8.05 -3.54
C ASN A 27 9.77 -8.70 -4.02
N MET A 28 8.74 -7.87 -4.16
CA MET A 28 7.47 -8.21 -4.77
C MET A 28 7.61 -8.09 -6.29
N ARG A 29 7.62 -9.23 -6.99
CA ARG A 29 7.90 -9.31 -8.43
C ARG A 29 6.63 -9.52 -9.25
N ILE A 30 6.49 -8.80 -10.37
CA ILE A 30 5.31 -8.92 -11.25
C ILE A 30 5.22 -10.33 -11.87
N GLU A 31 6.38 -10.95 -12.11
CA GLU A 31 6.52 -12.29 -12.69
C GLU A 31 5.88 -13.38 -11.80
N ASN A 32 5.75 -13.11 -10.50
CA ASN A 32 5.03 -13.96 -9.55
C ASN A 32 3.71 -13.34 -9.07
N ASN A 33 3.07 -12.52 -9.92
CA ASN A 33 1.83 -11.80 -9.60
C ASN A 33 1.91 -10.91 -8.36
N TYR A 34 3.10 -10.42 -8.00
CA TYR A 34 3.37 -9.75 -6.73
C TYR A 34 2.95 -10.57 -5.49
N GLU A 35 2.94 -11.90 -5.57
CA GLU A 35 2.73 -12.74 -4.39
C GLU A 35 3.98 -12.72 -3.50
N PRO A 36 3.82 -12.65 -2.17
CA PRO A 36 4.97 -12.70 -1.26
C PRO A 36 5.65 -14.07 -1.28
N ASP A 37 6.94 -14.10 -1.59
CA ASP A 37 7.78 -15.31 -1.52
C ASP A 37 8.31 -15.54 -0.10
N ILE A 38 7.69 -16.48 0.62
CA ILE A 38 8.03 -16.74 2.02
C ILE A 38 9.40 -17.40 2.17
N ASP A 39 9.87 -18.14 1.17
CA ASP A 39 11.15 -18.81 1.24
C ASP A 39 12.28 -17.78 1.05
N GLU A 40 12.13 -16.83 0.12
CA GLU A 40 13.01 -15.66 0.01
C GLU A 40 13.06 -14.87 1.34
N LEU A 41 11.92 -14.66 1.99
CA LEU A 41 11.89 -13.98 3.29
C LEU A 41 12.70 -14.74 4.35
N ILE A 42 12.59 -16.07 4.40
CA ILE A 42 13.32 -16.90 5.36
C ILE A 42 14.84 -16.78 5.13
N GLU A 43 15.29 -16.73 3.88
CA GLU A 43 16.71 -16.53 3.54
C GLU A 43 17.23 -15.15 3.96
N LEU A 44 16.38 -14.12 3.91
CA LEU A 44 16.75 -12.77 4.35
C LEU A 44 16.88 -12.65 5.88
N ILE A 45 16.22 -13.51 6.65
CA ILE A 45 16.23 -13.49 8.11
C ILE A 45 17.55 -14.04 8.65
N ASP A 46 18.31 -13.16 9.30
CA ASP A 46 19.53 -13.48 10.04
C ASP A 46 19.38 -13.23 11.55
N GLU A 47 20.41 -13.58 12.33
CA GLU A 47 20.47 -13.38 13.79
C GLU A 47 20.43 -11.89 14.21
N LYS A 48 20.67 -10.97 13.27
CA LYS A 48 20.61 -9.52 13.48
C LYS A 48 19.25 -8.93 13.12
N THR A 49 18.29 -9.74 12.65
CA THR A 49 16.94 -9.31 12.32
C THR A 49 16.24 -8.78 13.57
N LYS A 50 15.74 -7.54 13.49
CA LYS A 50 15.01 -6.88 14.59
C LYS A 50 13.58 -6.53 14.21
N LEU A 51 13.32 -6.31 12.92
CA LEU A 51 12.03 -5.89 12.42
C LEU A 51 11.81 -6.40 10.99
N ILE A 52 10.63 -6.92 10.72
CA ILE A 52 10.08 -7.10 9.38
C ILE A 52 8.98 -6.06 9.19
N VAL A 53 8.98 -5.34 8.07
CA VAL A 53 7.98 -4.33 7.72
C VAL A 53 7.16 -4.85 6.54
N LEU A 54 5.87 -4.98 6.77
CA LEU A 54 4.88 -5.40 5.79
C LEU A 54 3.94 -4.23 5.50
N ASN A 55 3.51 -4.09 4.25
CA ASN A 55 2.38 -3.24 3.89
C ASN A 55 1.31 -4.12 3.22
N ILE A 56 0.21 -4.34 3.94
CA ILE A 56 -0.82 -5.31 3.56
C ILE A 56 -2.20 -4.68 3.79
N PRO A 57 -3.01 -4.47 2.74
CA PRO A 57 -2.68 -4.56 1.31
C PRO A 57 -1.53 -3.66 0.86
N HIS A 58 -0.79 -4.12 -0.14
CA HIS A 58 0.47 -3.53 -0.58
C HIS A 58 0.29 -2.32 -1.49
N ASN A 59 0.89 -1.19 -1.15
CA ASN A 59 1.09 -0.05 -2.05
C ASN A 59 2.50 -0.13 -2.64
N PRO A 60 2.64 -0.27 -3.98
CA PRO A 60 1.65 0.16 -4.98
C PRO A 60 0.81 -0.95 -5.64
N THR A 61 1.09 -2.23 -5.39
CA THR A 61 0.64 -3.34 -6.25
C THR A 61 -0.81 -3.78 -6.02
N GLY A 62 -1.39 -3.49 -4.86
CA GLY A 62 -2.68 -4.03 -4.41
C GLY A 62 -2.64 -5.52 -4.04
N ALA A 63 -1.44 -6.10 -3.95
CA ALA A 63 -1.24 -7.46 -3.47
C ALA A 63 -1.58 -7.58 -1.99
N THR A 64 -1.78 -8.81 -1.54
CA THR A 64 -2.07 -9.17 -0.14
C THR A 64 -1.21 -10.35 0.26
N ILE A 65 -1.26 -10.73 1.54
CA ILE A 65 -0.71 -11.98 2.04
C ILE A 65 -1.86 -12.85 2.55
N SER A 66 -1.80 -14.16 2.35
CA SER A 66 -2.80 -15.04 2.94
C SER A 66 -2.64 -15.13 4.46
N ARG A 67 -3.71 -15.48 5.17
CA ARG A 67 -3.67 -15.71 6.62
C ARG A 67 -2.60 -16.75 7.03
N PRO A 68 -2.50 -17.93 6.40
CA PRO A 68 -1.45 -18.91 6.76
C PRO A 68 -0.02 -18.39 6.57
N GLN A 69 0.21 -17.60 5.51
CA GLN A 69 1.51 -16.98 5.28
C GLN A 69 1.82 -15.93 6.37
N LEU A 70 0.86 -15.08 6.75
CA LEU A 70 1.05 -14.12 7.84
C LEU A 70 1.31 -14.84 9.17
N GLU A 71 0.52 -15.88 9.50
CA GLU A 71 0.73 -16.69 10.71
C GLU A 71 2.12 -17.35 10.72
N LYS A 72 2.62 -17.83 9.56
CA LYS A 72 3.99 -18.36 9.43
C LYS A 72 5.05 -17.29 9.74
N ILE A 73 4.93 -16.08 9.18
CA ILE A 73 5.86 -14.97 9.46
C ILE A 73 5.85 -14.61 10.94
N LEU A 74 4.65 -14.49 11.53
CA LEU A 74 4.49 -14.15 12.94
C LEU A 74 5.03 -15.25 13.87
N GLY A 75 4.84 -16.51 13.53
CA GLY A 75 5.43 -17.64 14.27
C GLY A 75 6.96 -17.58 14.31
N ILE A 76 7.60 -17.30 13.16
CA ILE A 76 9.05 -17.12 13.08
C ILE A 76 9.50 -15.90 13.91
N ALA A 77 8.72 -14.82 13.91
CA ALA A 77 8.99 -13.63 14.71
C ALA A 77 8.95 -13.91 16.22
N GLU A 78 8.00 -14.73 16.66
CA GLU A 78 7.90 -15.17 18.05
C GLU A 78 9.06 -16.07 18.45
N GLU A 79 9.44 -17.03 17.59
CA GLU A 79 10.56 -17.94 17.82
C GLU A 79 11.90 -17.21 17.90
N LYS A 80 12.17 -16.32 16.93
CA LYS A 80 13.46 -15.62 16.81
C LYS A 80 13.51 -14.28 17.55
N GLY A 81 12.40 -13.83 18.11
CA GLY A 81 12.34 -12.65 18.97
C GLY A 81 12.46 -11.29 18.26
N PHE A 82 12.05 -11.19 17.00
CA PHE A 82 11.97 -9.91 16.27
C PHE A 82 10.52 -9.40 16.17
N TRP A 83 10.34 -8.15 15.74
CA TRP A 83 9.02 -7.54 15.56
C TRP A 83 8.54 -7.62 14.12
N VAL A 84 7.21 -7.60 13.92
CA VAL A 84 6.60 -7.44 12.60
C VAL A 84 5.71 -6.19 12.61
N LEU A 85 6.06 -5.18 11.82
CA LEU A 85 5.25 -3.99 11.60
C LEU A 85 4.35 -4.23 10.39
N CYS A 86 3.04 -4.29 10.62
CA CYS A 86 2.02 -4.39 9.58
C CYS A 86 1.42 -3.00 9.34
N ASP A 87 1.84 -2.33 8.25
CA ASP A 87 1.13 -1.17 7.70
C ASP A 87 -0.14 -1.64 7.00
N GLU A 88 -1.28 -1.42 7.66
CA GLU A 88 -2.60 -1.95 7.31
C GLU A 88 -3.55 -0.82 6.89
N VAL A 89 -3.04 0.30 6.38
CA VAL A 89 -3.89 1.46 6.02
C VAL A 89 -4.93 1.15 4.94
N TYR A 90 -4.76 0.08 4.16
CA TYR A 90 -5.70 -0.37 3.13
C TYR A 90 -6.60 -1.54 3.59
N HIS A 91 -6.54 -1.96 4.86
CA HIS A 91 -7.15 -3.20 5.36
C HIS A 91 -8.67 -3.31 5.16
N ASN A 92 -9.41 -2.19 5.21
CA ASN A 92 -10.86 -2.22 4.97
C ASN A 92 -11.27 -2.09 3.49
N LEU A 93 -10.31 -2.16 2.55
CA LEU A 93 -10.56 -2.08 1.10
C LEU A 93 -10.37 -3.45 0.41
N ALA A 94 -11.00 -4.50 0.93
CA ALA A 94 -11.01 -5.80 0.27
C ALA A 94 -11.90 -5.75 -0.99
N ILE A 95 -11.32 -6.03 -2.15
CA ILE A 95 -12.10 -6.14 -3.41
C ILE A 95 -12.88 -7.46 -3.42
N LYS A 96 -12.26 -8.54 -2.93
CA LYS A 96 -12.89 -9.86 -2.78
C LYS A 96 -12.93 -10.25 -1.31
N PRO A 97 -14.02 -10.86 -0.80
CA PRO A 97 -14.06 -11.34 0.57
C PRO A 97 -12.92 -12.33 0.87
N GLY A 98 -12.34 -12.26 2.07
CA GLY A 98 -11.36 -13.23 2.56
C GLY A 98 -9.93 -13.08 2.01
N VAL A 99 -9.65 -12.06 1.19
CA VAL A 99 -8.30 -11.84 0.64
C VAL A 99 -7.36 -11.07 1.57
N ILE A 100 -7.90 -10.36 2.57
CA ILE A 100 -7.12 -9.63 3.55
C ILE A 100 -7.12 -10.45 4.86
N PRO A 101 -5.94 -10.73 5.45
CA PRO A 101 -5.87 -11.49 6.69
C PRO A 101 -6.35 -10.62 7.88
N PRO A 102 -6.65 -11.21 9.05
CA PRO A 102 -6.84 -10.42 10.27
C PRO A 102 -5.64 -9.50 10.53
N HIS A 103 -5.89 -8.39 11.24
CA HIS A 103 -4.82 -7.48 11.65
C HIS A 103 -3.69 -8.26 12.34
N GLY A 104 -2.43 -8.00 11.99
CA GLY A 104 -1.28 -8.73 12.51
C GLY A 104 -1.24 -8.73 14.05
N ARG A 105 -1.58 -7.59 14.67
CA ARG A 105 -1.67 -7.46 16.12
C ARG A 105 -2.68 -8.39 16.78
N SER A 106 -3.75 -8.76 16.07
CA SER A 106 -4.75 -9.73 16.55
C SER A 106 -4.25 -11.18 16.53
N LEU A 107 -3.19 -11.46 15.77
CA LEU A 107 -2.64 -12.80 15.57
C LEU A 107 -1.37 -13.04 16.39
N SER A 108 -0.63 -12.00 16.79
CA SER A 108 0.63 -12.17 17.51
C SER A 108 0.99 -11.01 18.43
N LYS A 109 1.63 -11.34 19.55
CA LYS A 109 2.21 -10.36 20.48
C LYS A 109 3.46 -9.67 19.92
N ARG A 110 4.08 -10.22 18.87
CA ARG A 110 5.23 -9.62 18.15
C ARG A 110 4.83 -8.78 16.95
N ALA A 111 3.53 -8.63 16.69
CA ALA A 111 3.04 -7.75 15.65
C ALA A 111 2.73 -6.35 16.17
N ILE A 112 2.90 -5.36 15.30
CA ILE A 112 2.49 -3.97 15.47
C ILE A 112 1.62 -3.65 14.26
N SER A 113 0.35 -3.28 14.47
CA SER A 113 -0.56 -2.92 13.39
C SER A 113 -0.68 -1.40 13.28
N VAL A 114 -0.55 -0.84 12.08
CA VAL A 114 -0.70 0.59 11.81
C VAL A 114 -1.91 0.82 10.91
N GLY A 115 -2.78 1.74 11.31
CA GLY A 115 -3.96 2.13 10.54
C GLY A 115 -4.07 3.64 10.37
N SER A 116 -4.93 4.07 9.44
CA SER A 116 -5.18 5.50 9.23
C SER A 116 -6.56 5.79 8.68
N MET A 117 -7.02 7.02 8.92
CA MET A 117 -8.23 7.56 8.28
C MET A 117 -7.99 7.91 6.79
N SER A 118 -6.76 7.83 6.30
CA SER A 118 -6.38 8.43 5.02
C SER A 118 -6.76 7.64 3.78
N LYS A 119 -6.76 6.31 3.88
CA LYS A 119 -6.92 5.42 2.71
C LYS A 119 -8.30 4.79 2.73
N SER A 120 -8.52 3.74 3.51
CA SER A 120 -9.82 3.04 3.52
C SER A 120 -11.01 3.93 3.83
N TYR A 121 -10.85 4.90 4.73
CA TYR A 121 -11.94 5.80 5.14
C TYR A 121 -12.11 7.03 4.24
N GLY A 122 -11.16 7.31 3.33
CA GLY A 122 -11.23 8.48 2.43
C GLY A 122 -11.11 9.84 3.13
N LEU A 123 -10.60 9.88 4.36
CA LEU A 123 -10.54 11.06 5.23
C LEU A 123 -9.09 11.52 5.45
N SER A 124 -8.31 11.57 4.37
CA SER A 124 -6.89 11.95 4.40
C SER A 124 -6.64 13.34 4.98
N GLY A 125 -7.60 14.27 4.86
CA GLY A 125 -7.55 15.61 5.43
C GLY A 125 -7.56 15.64 6.96
N LEU A 126 -8.04 14.60 7.65
CA LEU A 126 -8.06 14.56 9.12
C LEU A 126 -6.67 14.38 9.73
N ARG A 127 -5.69 13.91 8.93
CA ARG A 127 -4.30 13.64 9.38
C ARG A 127 -4.24 12.74 10.63
N LEU A 128 -5.14 11.76 10.71
CA LEU A 128 -5.24 10.83 11.83
C LEU A 128 -4.93 9.39 11.44
N GLY A 129 -4.23 8.72 12.34
CA GLY A 129 -3.94 7.30 12.31
C GLY A 129 -3.59 6.78 13.70
N TRP A 130 -3.32 5.49 13.79
CA TRP A 130 -3.09 4.80 15.04
C TRP A 130 -2.09 3.67 14.86
N LEU A 131 -1.54 3.23 15.99
CA LEU A 131 -0.78 1.99 16.09
C LEU A 131 -1.39 1.14 17.21
N ALA A 132 -1.51 -0.16 16.97
CA ALA A 132 -1.87 -1.16 17.96
C ALA A 132 -0.66 -2.06 18.20
N ALA A 133 -0.11 -2.01 19.41
CA ALA A 133 1.14 -2.64 19.81
C ALA A 133 1.07 -3.09 21.28
N PRO A 134 2.05 -3.86 21.80
CA PRO A 134 2.16 -4.05 23.25
C PRO A 134 2.34 -2.71 23.95
N GLU A 135 1.84 -2.61 25.19
CA GLU A 135 1.90 -1.39 26.00
C GLU A 135 3.31 -0.80 26.06
N GLU A 136 4.35 -1.60 26.28
CA GLU A 136 5.74 -1.16 26.31
C GLU A 136 6.23 -0.48 24.99
N ILE A 137 5.64 -0.84 23.85
CA ILE A 137 5.95 -0.22 22.56
C ILE A 137 5.12 1.08 22.41
N VAL A 138 3.84 1.04 22.81
CA VAL A 138 2.97 2.22 22.80
C VAL A 138 3.57 3.34 23.65
N GLU A 139 4.03 3.04 24.86
CA GLU A 139 4.67 4.01 25.76
C GLU A 139 5.94 4.60 25.15
N LYS A 140 6.80 3.77 24.54
CA LYS A 140 8.00 4.25 23.85
C LYS A 140 7.66 5.18 22.69
N CYS A 141 6.65 4.84 21.89
CA CYS A 141 6.15 5.70 20.82
C CYS A 141 5.55 6.99 21.36
N TRP A 142 4.83 6.93 22.48
CA TRP A 142 4.25 8.10 23.15
C TRP A 142 5.33 9.08 23.60
N CYS A 143 6.41 8.60 24.23
CA CYS A 143 7.55 9.43 24.63
C CYS A 143 8.24 10.12 23.43
N TRP A 144 8.21 9.50 22.25
CA TRP A 144 8.72 10.11 21.02
C TRP A 144 7.76 11.11 20.37
N LYS A 145 6.48 11.09 20.74
CA LYS A 145 5.45 11.92 20.12
C LYS A 145 5.72 13.41 20.33
N ASP A 146 6.30 13.81 21.45
CA ASP A 146 6.68 15.20 21.75
C ASP A 146 7.67 15.78 20.73
N TYR A 147 8.52 14.95 20.13
CA TYR A 147 9.49 15.36 19.11
C TYR A 147 8.89 15.45 17.69
N THR A 148 7.65 14.99 17.50
CA THR A 148 7.06 14.85 16.17
C THR A 148 5.76 15.62 16.01
N SER A 149 4.81 15.48 16.94
CA SER A 149 3.50 16.10 16.83
C SER A 149 2.88 16.55 18.15
N ILE A 150 3.41 16.12 19.29
CA ILE A 150 2.86 16.33 20.64
C ILE A 150 1.49 15.65 20.80
N SER A 151 0.46 16.17 20.15
CA SER A 151 -0.92 15.70 20.26
C SER A 151 -1.66 15.79 18.92
N ASN A 152 -2.84 15.17 18.89
CA ASN A 152 -3.75 15.28 17.75
C ASN A 152 -4.73 16.44 17.98
N SER A 153 -5.25 17.03 16.90
CA SER A 153 -6.35 18.00 16.98
C SER A 153 -7.60 17.33 17.58
N PRO A 154 -8.20 17.87 18.67
CA PRO A 154 -9.44 17.34 19.25
C PRO A 154 -10.62 17.36 18.27
N LEU A 155 -10.66 18.36 17.38
CA LEU A 155 -11.70 18.44 16.35
C LEU A 155 -11.55 17.31 15.33
N ASN A 156 -10.32 17.05 14.88
CA ASN A 156 -10.07 15.97 13.94
C ASN A 156 -10.38 14.62 14.59
N ASP A 157 -10.03 14.46 15.87
CA ASP A 157 -10.31 13.26 16.66
C ASP A 157 -11.82 12.99 16.74
N PHE A 158 -12.61 14.01 17.09
CA PHE A 158 -14.07 13.94 17.09
C PHE A 158 -14.63 13.48 15.73
N LEU A 159 -14.17 14.08 14.62
CA LEU A 159 -14.61 13.71 13.27
C LEU A 159 -14.19 12.27 12.90
N ALA A 160 -13.00 11.84 13.33
CA ALA A 160 -12.54 10.48 13.10
C ALA A 160 -13.37 9.47 13.90
N CYS A 161 -13.65 9.73 15.17
CA CYS A 161 -14.56 8.92 15.98
C CYS A 161 -15.94 8.82 15.34
N PHE A 162 -16.51 9.94 14.89
CA PHE A 162 -17.80 9.93 14.20
C PHE A 162 -17.79 9.04 12.95
N ALA A 163 -16.75 9.12 12.13
CA ALA A 163 -16.61 8.27 10.95
C ALA A 163 -16.43 6.78 11.32
N LEU A 164 -15.64 6.48 12.37
CA LEU A 164 -15.40 5.11 12.84
C LEU A 164 -16.67 4.47 13.42
N THR A 165 -17.48 5.22 14.18
CA THR A 165 -18.79 4.75 14.65
C THR A 165 -19.78 4.51 13.51
N ASN A 166 -19.56 5.14 12.35
CA ASN A 166 -20.38 4.96 11.13
C ASN A 166 -19.63 4.18 10.03
N THR A 167 -18.69 3.30 10.40
CA THR A 167 -17.78 2.62 9.45
C THR A 167 -18.54 1.90 8.34
N GLU A 168 -19.65 1.23 8.62
CA GLU A 168 -20.43 0.49 7.62
C GLU A 168 -20.85 1.39 6.44
N LYS A 169 -21.42 2.56 6.72
CA LYS A 169 -21.83 3.53 5.69
C LYS A 169 -20.64 4.08 4.90
N VAL A 170 -19.52 4.33 5.58
CA VAL A 170 -18.29 4.82 4.93
C VAL A 170 -17.73 3.75 4.00
N MET A 171 -17.68 2.49 4.46
CA MET A 171 -17.16 1.37 3.68
C MET A 171 -18.07 1.00 2.51
N GLU A 172 -19.39 0.98 2.69
CA GLU A 172 -20.35 0.74 1.61
C GLU A 172 -20.11 1.70 0.44
N ARG A 173 -20.00 3.00 0.72
CA ARG A 173 -19.67 4.01 -0.28
C ARG A 173 -18.32 3.76 -0.94
N ASN A 174 -17.26 3.58 -0.15
CA ASN A 174 -15.90 3.52 -0.65
C ASN A 174 -15.63 2.24 -1.44
N LEU A 175 -16.16 1.10 -0.99
CA LEU A 175 -16.09 -0.17 -1.71
C LEU A 175 -16.93 -0.14 -2.99
N GLY A 176 -18.09 0.53 -2.99
CA GLY A 176 -18.88 0.74 -4.20
C GLY A 176 -18.10 1.47 -5.30
N ILE A 177 -17.39 2.54 -4.94
CA ILE A 177 -16.52 3.30 -5.85
C ILE A 177 -15.35 2.41 -6.32
N ALA A 178 -14.64 1.77 -5.39
CA ALA A 178 -13.47 0.96 -5.69
C ALA A 178 -13.80 -0.20 -6.64
N ASN A 179 -14.88 -0.94 -6.37
CA ASN A 179 -15.31 -2.07 -7.20
C ASN A 179 -15.75 -1.63 -8.59
N LYS A 180 -16.51 -0.53 -8.70
CA LYS A 180 -16.92 0.01 -10.00
C LYS A 180 -15.70 0.40 -10.82
N ASN A 181 -14.79 1.18 -10.24
CA ASN A 181 -13.63 1.69 -10.96
C ASN A 181 -12.62 0.58 -11.30
N LEU A 182 -12.48 -0.43 -10.45
CA LEU A 182 -11.66 -1.59 -10.75
C LEU A 182 -12.19 -2.33 -11.98
N ASN A 183 -13.50 -2.58 -12.07
CA ASN A 183 -14.10 -3.21 -13.23
C ASN A 183 -13.86 -2.39 -14.51
N THR A 184 -13.95 -1.06 -14.43
CA THR A 184 -13.59 -0.17 -15.53
C THR A 184 -12.11 -0.30 -15.91
N LEU A 185 -11.22 -0.27 -14.91
CA LEU A 185 -9.77 -0.38 -15.13
C LEU A 185 -9.37 -1.73 -15.77
N MET A 186 -9.97 -2.84 -15.33
CA MET A 186 -9.67 -4.16 -15.88
C MET A 186 -10.12 -4.29 -17.34
N LYS A 187 -11.29 -3.73 -17.70
CA LYS A 187 -11.74 -3.64 -19.09
C LYS A 187 -10.78 -2.79 -19.92
N TRP A 188 -10.41 -1.62 -19.40
CA TRP A 188 -9.48 -0.71 -20.06
C TRP A 188 -8.12 -1.36 -20.31
N PHE A 189 -7.56 -2.07 -19.34
CA PHE A 189 -6.30 -2.78 -19.53
C PHE A 189 -6.39 -3.86 -20.61
N LYS A 190 -7.50 -4.59 -20.70
CA LYS A 190 -7.72 -5.58 -21.77
C LYS A 190 -7.69 -4.93 -23.16
N GLU A 191 -8.24 -3.73 -23.30
CA GLU A 191 -8.22 -2.95 -24.55
C GLU A 191 -6.82 -2.38 -24.87
N HIS A 192 -5.94 -2.28 -23.88
CA HIS A 192 -4.59 -1.69 -24.00
C HIS A 192 -3.48 -2.70 -23.65
N GLU A 193 -3.72 -4.01 -23.83
CA GLU A 193 -2.82 -5.08 -23.38
C GLU A 193 -1.40 -5.02 -24.00
N ASN A 194 -1.29 -4.38 -25.17
CA ASN A 194 -0.02 -4.15 -25.86
C ASN A 194 0.91 -3.18 -25.10
N PHE A 195 0.35 -2.31 -24.25
CA PHE A 195 1.10 -1.30 -23.51
C PHE A 195 1.37 -1.68 -22.04
N PHE A 196 0.66 -2.67 -21.50
CA PHE A 196 0.70 -2.99 -20.07
C PHE A 196 0.83 -4.48 -19.77
N GLU A 197 1.78 -4.83 -18.92
CA GLU A 197 1.77 -6.06 -18.14
C GLU A 197 1.25 -5.70 -16.75
N TYR A 198 0.20 -6.38 -16.29
CA TYR A 198 -0.50 -5.98 -15.07
C TYR A 198 -1.03 -7.20 -14.32
N VAL A 199 -1.20 -7.01 -13.02
CA VAL A 199 -1.82 -7.96 -12.11
C VAL A 199 -3.07 -7.29 -11.53
N GLU A 200 -4.19 -8.00 -11.52
CA GLU A 200 -5.41 -7.50 -10.88
C GLU A 200 -5.16 -7.33 -9.37
N PRO A 201 -5.33 -6.11 -8.82
CA PRO A 201 -5.15 -5.88 -7.40
C PRO A 201 -6.19 -6.67 -6.60
N LYS A 202 -5.76 -7.33 -5.53
CA LYS A 202 -6.65 -8.10 -4.64
C LYS A 202 -7.36 -7.21 -3.61
N ALA A 203 -6.73 -6.10 -3.25
CA ALA A 203 -7.27 -5.14 -2.30
C ALA A 203 -6.67 -3.74 -2.50
N GLY A 204 -7.23 -2.76 -1.78
CA GLY A 204 -6.86 -1.36 -1.90
C GLY A 204 -7.51 -0.68 -3.10
N VAL A 205 -6.91 0.45 -3.50
CA VAL A 205 -7.39 1.31 -4.60
C VAL A 205 -6.27 1.72 -5.55
N LEU A 206 -5.27 0.84 -5.68
CA LEU A 206 -4.05 1.07 -6.45
C LEU A 206 -3.75 -0.14 -7.34
N SER A 207 -3.25 0.13 -8.54
CA SER A 207 -2.70 -0.86 -9.47
C SER A 207 -1.30 -0.41 -9.89
N PHE A 208 -0.43 -1.38 -10.17
CA PHE A 208 0.97 -1.15 -10.52
C PHE A 208 1.39 -1.91 -11.78
N PRO A 209 0.83 -1.55 -12.95
CA PRO A 209 1.26 -2.13 -14.22
C PRO A 209 2.70 -1.75 -14.57
N LYS A 210 3.35 -2.64 -15.30
CA LYS A 210 4.60 -2.42 -16.02
C LYS A 210 4.28 -1.99 -17.45
N LEU A 211 4.92 -0.92 -17.91
CA LEU A 211 4.82 -0.43 -19.27
C LEU A 211 5.57 -1.35 -20.23
N LYS A 212 4.99 -1.58 -21.40
CA LYS A 212 5.56 -2.35 -22.51
C LYS A 212 5.50 -1.52 -23.79
N ASN A 213 6.44 -1.78 -24.69
CA ASN A 213 6.39 -1.30 -26.08
C ASN A 213 6.24 0.23 -26.23
N LEU A 214 6.72 1.01 -25.25
CA LEU A 214 6.72 2.47 -25.31
C LEU A 214 8.14 3.00 -25.57
N PRO A 215 8.31 4.00 -26.46
CA PRO A 215 9.60 4.61 -26.74
C PRO A 215 10.06 5.61 -25.67
N ILE A 216 9.33 5.72 -24.56
CA ILE A 216 9.56 6.69 -23.49
C ILE A 216 9.52 6.02 -22.11
N THR A 217 10.21 6.63 -21.13
CA THR A 217 10.21 6.16 -19.75
C THR A 217 8.89 6.46 -19.04
N SER A 218 8.60 5.78 -17.93
CA SER A 218 7.45 6.06 -17.06
C SER A 218 7.44 7.50 -16.52
N GLU A 219 8.61 8.04 -16.17
CA GLU A 219 8.74 9.44 -15.77
C GLU A 219 8.40 10.41 -16.92
N GLN A 220 8.94 10.17 -18.13
CA GLN A 220 8.66 10.99 -19.30
C GLN A 220 7.16 10.94 -19.66
N LEU A 221 6.57 9.75 -19.62
CA LEU A 221 5.14 9.54 -19.81
C LEU A 221 4.31 10.40 -18.85
N CYS A 222 4.57 10.30 -17.54
CA CYS A 222 3.84 11.06 -16.52
C CYS A 222 4.02 12.58 -16.70
N LYS A 223 5.23 13.04 -17.02
CA LYS A 223 5.52 14.46 -17.28
C LYS A 223 4.77 14.98 -18.52
N GLN A 224 4.68 14.19 -19.59
CA GLN A 224 3.96 14.57 -20.80
C GLN A 224 2.45 14.60 -20.58
N LEU A 225 1.89 13.58 -19.94
CA LEU A 225 0.46 13.54 -19.56
C LEU A 225 0.07 14.75 -18.70
N PHE A 226 0.89 15.11 -17.72
CA PHE A 226 0.65 16.27 -16.89
C PHE A 226 0.69 17.58 -17.70
N LYS A 227 1.77 17.80 -18.48
CA LYS A 227 1.96 19.06 -19.22
C LYS A 227 0.95 19.26 -20.35
N LYS A 228 0.63 18.21 -21.10
CA LYS A 228 -0.21 18.29 -22.31
C LYS A 228 -1.69 18.09 -22.00
N HIS A 229 -2.03 17.31 -20.98
CA HIS A 229 -3.40 16.87 -20.72
C HIS A 229 -3.88 17.10 -19.29
N SER A 230 -3.06 17.71 -18.41
CA SER A 230 -3.38 17.88 -16.98
C SER A 230 -3.75 16.57 -16.26
N LEU A 231 -3.27 15.42 -16.77
CA LEU A 231 -3.49 14.12 -16.16
C LEU A 231 -2.30 13.79 -15.25
N LEU A 232 -2.56 13.65 -13.95
CA LEU A 232 -1.55 13.30 -12.96
C LEU A 232 -1.52 11.78 -12.75
N MET A 233 -0.34 11.20 -12.89
CA MET A 233 -0.05 9.82 -12.53
C MET A 233 1.26 9.76 -11.77
N VAL A 234 1.54 8.64 -11.09
CA VAL A 234 2.76 8.49 -10.31
C VAL A 234 3.68 7.52 -11.04
N PRO A 235 4.85 7.97 -11.50
CA PRO A 235 5.81 7.13 -12.21
C PRO A 235 6.44 6.12 -11.23
N GLY A 236 6.82 4.95 -11.76
CA GLY A 236 7.43 3.87 -10.97
C GLY A 236 8.76 4.25 -10.33
N GLU A 237 9.43 5.29 -10.82
CA GLU A 237 10.61 5.91 -10.23
C GLU A 237 10.37 6.38 -8.78
N CYS A 238 9.15 6.79 -8.42
CA CYS A 238 8.80 7.11 -7.02
C CYS A 238 8.81 5.88 -6.08
N PHE A 239 8.94 4.69 -6.65
CA PHE A 239 8.98 3.39 -5.99
C PHE A 239 10.28 2.62 -6.31
N GLU A 240 11.26 3.28 -6.93
CA GLU A 240 12.50 2.65 -7.41
C GLU A 240 12.24 1.51 -8.43
N MET A 241 11.12 1.60 -9.16
CA MET A 241 10.71 0.63 -10.17
C MET A 241 10.48 1.32 -11.53
N PRO A 242 11.54 1.82 -12.21
CA PRO A 242 11.41 2.42 -13.54
C PRO A 242 10.65 1.51 -14.51
N GLY A 243 9.87 2.11 -15.40
CA GLY A 243 9.01 1.39 -16.34
C GLY A 243 7.69 0.92 -15.72
N HIS A 244 7.42 1.14 -14.43
CA HIS A 244 6.11 0.93 -13.84
C HIS A 244 5.32 2.24 -13.73
N LEU A 245 4.01 2.11 -13.49
CA LEU A 245 3.10 3.23 -13.30
C LEU A 245 2.14 2.89 -12.16
N ARG A 246 1.95 3.80 -11.19
CA ARG A 246 0.91 3.61 -10.17
C ARG A 246 -0.37 4.32 -10.60
N ILE A 247 -1.42 3.53 -10.80
CA ILE A 247 -2.76 4.00 -11.18
C ILE A 247 -3.68 3.89 -9.95
N GLY A 248 -4.21 5.02 -9.49
CA GLY A 248 -5.20 5.06 -8.42
C GLY A 248 -6.62 5.03 -8.97
N PHE A 249 -7.44 4.10 -8.47
CA PHE A 249 -8.84 3.94 -8.89
C PHE A 249 -9.84 4.20 -7.75
N GLY A 250 -9.40 4.86 -6.67
CA GLY A 250 -10.24 5.17 -5.51
C GLY A 250 -11.00 6.50 -5.57
N ASN A 251 -10.91 7.23 -6.69
CA ASN A 251 -11.56 8.54 -6.85
C ASN A 251 -12.98 8.42 -7.43
N ASP A 252 -13.70 9.53 -7.57
CA ASP A 252 -14.99 9.58 -8.28
C ASP A 252 -14.92 8.89 -9.65
N SER A 253 -15.91 8.06 -9.96
CA SER A 253 -15.92 7.23 -11.17
C SER A 253 -15.90 8.03 -12.47
N LYS A 254 -16.60 9.18 -12.52
CA LYS A 254 -16.65 10.00 -13.73
C LYS A 254 -15.29 10.63 -14.02
N MET A 255 -14.62 11.11 -12.97
CA MET A 255 -13.27 11.65 -13.10
C MET A 255 -12.26 10.55 -13.48
N PHE A 256 -12.41 9.35 -12.92
CA PHE A 256 -11.58 8.21 -13.25
C PHE A 256 -11.72 7.78 -14.72
N GLU A 257 -12.95 7.61 -15.21
CA GLU A 257 -13.23 7.31 -16.62
C GLU A 257 -12.68 8.38 -17.56
N THR A 258 -12.84 9.66 -17.21
CA THR A 258 -12.27 10.78 -17.97
C THR A 258 -10.74 10.68 -18.06
N GLY A 259 -10.07 10.35 -16.94
CA GLY A 259 -8.63 10.18 -16.90
C GLY A 259 -8.15 9.01 -17.77
N LEU A 260 -8.88 7.89 -17.76
CA LEU A 260 -8.56 6.75 -18.63
C LEU A 260 -8.74 7.07 -20.11
N ASN A 261 -9.78 7.80 -20.50
CA ASN A 261 -9.98 8.22 -21.89
C ASN A 261 -8.85 9.13 -22.38
N ILE A 262 -8.45 10.12 -21.56
CA ILE A 262 -7.30 10.98 -21.86
C ILE A 262 -6.03 10.13 -22.03
N PHE A 263 -5.84 9.12 -21.19
CA PHE A 263 -4.67 8.27 -21.27
C PHE A 263 -4.70 7.38 -22.53
N SER A 264 -5.86 6.82 -22.90
CA SER A 264 -6.05 6.11 -24.16
C SER A 264 -5.69 6.96 -25.36
N ASP A 265 -6.19 8.20 -25.42
CA ASP A 265 -5.89 9.12 -26.50
C ASP A 265 -4.38 9.41 -26.58
N PHE A 266 -3.72 9.56 -25.43
CA PHE A 266 -2.27 9.75 -25.40
C PHE A 266 -1.51 8.53 -25.94
N LEU A 267 -1.90 7.31 -25.53
CA LEU A 267 -1.25 6.07 -25.97
C LEU A 267 -1.44 5.80 -27.47
N ASN A 268 -2.60 6.16 -28.03
CA ASN A 268 -2.89 5.97 -29.46
C ASN A 268 -2.16 6.97 -30.36
N ASN A 269 -1.65 8.08 -29.80
CA ASN A 269 -0.92 9.13 -30.51
C ASN A 269 0.60 9.13 -30.24
N LEU A 270 1.09 8.08 -29.57
CA LEU A 270 2.50 7.86 -29.21
C LEU A 270 3.27 7.20 -30.35
#